data_AF-A0A920H2J1-F1
#
_entry.id   AF-A0A920H2J1-F1
#
_cell.length_a   1.000
_cell.length_b   1.000
_cell.length_c   1.000
_cell.angle_alpha   90.00
_cell.angle_beta   90.00
_cell.angle_gamma   90.00
#
_symmetry.space_group_name_H-M   'P 1'
#
loop_
_entity.id
_entity.type
_entity.pdbx_description
1 polymer ?
#
loop_
_entity_poly.entity_id
_entity_poly.type
_entity_poly.pdbx_seq_one_letter_code
_entity_poly.pdbx_strand_id
1 'polypeptide(L)' 'MNFSTKIVLLSAGLSLFLSIYLFFFMQSEDAKLYGIFVGLWVPSILSAYRVIESSVSASEIDQEDEPEINETK' A
#
# COMPACT_ATOMS: atom_id res chain seq x y z
N MET A 1 6.34 -14.11 -4.86
CA MET A 1 5.73 -12.76 -4.95
C MET A 1 4.26 -12.95 -5.30
N ASN A 2 3.38 -12.70 -4.32
CA ASN A 2 1.95 -12.93 -4.43
C ASN A 2 1.33 -12.08 -5.55
N PHE A 3 0.30 -12.62 -6.22
CA PHE A 3 -0.37 -11.94 -7.34
C PHE A 3 -0.93 -10.57 -6.92
N SER A 4 -1.47 -10.48 -5.71
CA SER A 4 -1.96 -9.23 -5.11
C SER A 4 -0.87 -8.16 -4.99
N THR A 5 0.32 -8.53 -4.50
CA THR A 5 1.46 -7.61 -4.37
C THR A 5 1.91 -7.09 -5.73
N LYS A 6 1.88 -7.93 -6.78
CA LYS A 6 2.21 -7.50 -8.16
C LYS A 6 1.22 -6.46 -8.69
N ILE A 7 -0.08 -6.65 -8.46
CA ILE A 7 -1.11 -5.69 -8.88
C ILE A 7 -0.97 -4.37 -8.15
N VAL A 8 -0.68 -4.39 -6.84
CA VAL A 8 -0.48 -3.18 -6.03
C VAL A 8 0.74 -2.39 -6.52
N LEU A 9 1.87 -3.07 -6.75
CA LEU A 9 3.07 -2.45 -7.31
C LEU A 9 2.84 -1.88 -8.71
N LEU A 10 2.13 -2.61 -9.57
CA LEU A 10 1.81 -2.17 -10.92
C LEU A 10 0.85 -0.97 -10.91
N SER A 11 -0.16 -0.98 -10.04
CA SER A 11 -1.11 0.12 -9.85
C SER A 11 -0.42 1.38 -9.32
N ALA A 12 0.45 1.24 -8.31
CA ALA A 12 1.27 2.33 -7.79
C ALA A 12 2.23 2.88 -8.85
N GLY A 13 2.87 2.00 -9.63
CA GLY A 13 3.74 2.38 -10.74
C GLY A 13 2.99 3.11 -11.86
N LEU A 14 1.78 2.67 -12.21
CA LEU A 14 0.90 3.33 -13.18
C LEU A 14 0.44 4.71 -12.68
N SER A 15 0.10 4.85 -11.39
CA SER A 15 -0.26 6.13 -10.79
C SER A 15 0.92 7.12 -10.82
N LEU A 16 2.13 6.63 -10.53
CA LEU A 16 3.36 7.41 -10.64
C LEU A 16 3.65 7.80 -12.09
N PHE A 17 3.49 6.87 -13.04
CA PHE A 17 3.70 7.13 -14.46
C PHE A 17 2.71 8.16 -15.00
N LEU A 18 1.44 8.09 -14.59
CA LEU A 18 0.40 9.05 -14.95
C LEU A 18 0.68 10.44 -14.36
N SER A 19 1.18 10.52 -13.12
CA SER A 19 1.64 11.76 -12.49
C SER A 19 2.77 12.43 -13.28
N ILE A 20 3.79 11.66 -13.67
CA ILE A 20 4.92 12.14 -14.49
C ILE A 20 4.42 12.57 -15.88
N TYR A 21 3.53 11.80 -16.50
CA TYR A 21 2.97 12.09 -17.82
C TYR A 21 2.19 13.42 -17.82
N LEU A 22 1.31 13.64 -16.85
CA LEU A 22 0.58 14.91 -16.72
C LEU A 22 1.53 16.09 -16.48
N PHE A 23 2.58 15.89 -15.68
CA PHE A 23 3.54 16.94 -15.34
C PHE A 23 4.44 17.36 -16.51
N PHE A 24 4.89 16.40 -17.33
CA PHE A 24 5.81 16.70 -18.45
C PHE A 24 5.09 17.01 -19.77
N PHE A 25 3.91 16.43 -20.01
CA PHE A 25 3.25 16.50 -21.33
C PHE A 25 2.21 17.62 -21.43
N MET A 26 1.80 18.22 -20.31
CA MET A 26 0.74 19.23 -20.28
C MET A 26 1.34 20.62 -19.96
N GLN A 27 1.37 21.51 -20.96
CA GLN A 27 2.00 22.85 -20.91
C GLN A 27 1.24 23.91 -20.06
N SER A 28 0.20 23.53 -19.32
CA SER A 28 -0.62 24.43 -18.51
C SER A 28 -0.20 24.37 -17.04
N GLU A 29 0.00 25.53 -16.40
CA GLU A 29 0.38 25.65 -14.97
C GLU A 29 -0.54 24.85 -14.04
N ASP A 30 -1.83 24.75 -14.36
CA ASP A 30 -2.81 23.98 -13.57
C ASP A 30 -2.52 22.48 -13.63
N ALA A 31 -2.19 21.96 -14.82
CA ALA A 31 -1.91 20.54 -15.01
C ALA A 31 -0.65 20.07 -14.27
N LYS A 32 0.30 21.00 -14.07
CA LYS A 32 1.54 20.77 -13.32
C LYS A 32 1.26 20.54 -11.82
N LEU A 33 0.29 21.25 -11.25
CA LEU A 33 -0.17 21.07 -9.87
C LEU A 33 -0.86 19.71 -9.68
N TYR A 34 -1.73 19.32 -10.62
CA TYR A 34 -2.38 18.00 -10.59
C TYR A 34 -1.36 16.85 -10.70
N GLY A 35 -0.34 17.01 -11.54
CA GLY A 35 0.76 16.04 -11.64
C GLY A 35 1.49 15.82 -10.31
N ILE A 36 1.86 16.88 -9.60
CA ILE A 36 2.50 16.79 -8.26
C ILE A 36 1.56 16.13 -7.25
N PHE A 37 0.28 16.51 -7.21
CA PHE A 37 -0.67 16.04 -6.21
C PHE A 37 -0.89 14.52 -6.30
N VAL A 38 -1.02 14.00 -7.52
CA VAL A 38 -1.20 12.56 -7.77
C VAL A 38 0.07 11.78 -7.47
N GLY A 39 1.25 12.35 -7.75
CA GLY A 39 2.54 11.73 -7.43
C GLY A 39 2.81 11.64 -5.93
N LEU A 40 2.40 12.65 -5.16
CA LEU A 40 2.57 12.72 -3.70
C LEU A 40 1.71 11.69 -2.95
N TRP A 41 0.65 11.19 -3.58
CA TRP A 41 -0.22 10.14 -3.01
C TRP A 41 0.40 8.74 -3.09
N VAL A 42 1.30 8.48 -4.03
CA VAL A 42 1.96 7.17 -4.22
C VAL A 42 2.61 6.62 -2.93
N PRO A 43 3.44 7.38 -2.17
CA PRO A 43 4.00 6.89 -0.91
C PRO A 43 2.92 6.63 0.15
N SER A 44 1.79 7.32 0.11
CA SER A 44 0.67 7.12 1.03
C SER A 44 -0.04 5.78 0.79
N ILE A 45 -0.27 5.41 -0.48
CA ILE A 45 -0.83 4.10 -0.86
C ILE A 45 0.12 2.95 -0.44
N LEU A 46 1.42 3.11 -0.69
CA LEU A 46 2.41 2.07 -0.31
C LEU A 46 2.51 1.91 1.21
N SER A 47 2.48 3.01 1.95
CA SER A 47 2.51 2.99 3.42
C SER A 47 1.26 2.32 3.99
N ALA A 48 0.07 2.65 3.48
CA ALA A 48 -1.18 2.01 3.88
C ALA A 48 -1.17 0.50 3.59
N TYR A 49 -0.70 0.08 2.42
CA TYR A 49 -0.56 -1.35 2.08
C TYR A 49 0.39 -2.07 3.04
N ARG A 50 1.55 -1.47 3.36
CA ARG A 50 2.54 -2.01 4.30
C ARG A 50 1.96 -2.19 5.71
N VAL A 51 1.19 -1.21 6.18
CA VAL A 51 0.52 -1.28 7.49
C VAL A 51 -0.49 -2.41 7.50
N ILE A 52 -1.37 -2.50 6.51
CA ILE A 52 -2.39 -3.56 6.44
C ILE A 52 -1.75 -4.95 6.37
N GLU A 53 -0.68 -5.12 5.57
CA GLU A 53 0.09 -6.36 5.51
C GLU A 53 0.69 -6.72 6.88
N SER A 54 1.26 -5.75 7.59
CA SER A 54 1.82 -5.96 8.93
C SER A 54 0.75 -6.29 9.98
N SER A 55 -0.45 -5.70 9.87
CA SER A 55 -1.57 -5.95 10.78
C SER A 55 -2.15 -7.34 10.59
N VAL A 56 -2.31 -7.78 9.33
CA VAL A 56 -2.77 -9.14 9.02
C VAL A 56 -1.76 -10.19 9.50
N SER A 57 -0.46 -9.92 9.34
CA SER A 57 0.57 -10.84 9.82
C SER A 57 0.69 -10.88 11.35
N ALA A 58 0.30 -9.81 12.05
CA ALA A 58 0.28 -9.75 13.51
C ALA A 58 -0.92 -10.49 14.12
N SER A 59 -2.09 -10.46 13.44
CA SER A 59 -3.29 -11.19 13.90
C SER A 59 -3.16 -12.71 13.87
N GLU A 60 -2.17 -13.25 13.14
CA GLU A 60 -1.89 -14.69 13.07
C GLU A 60 -1.03 -15.19 14.26
N ILE A 61 -0.44 -14.27 15.05
CA ILE A 61 0.43 -14.60 16.20
C ILE A 61 -0.35 -14.61 17.53
N ASP A 62 -1.53 -14.00 17.60
CA ASP A 62 -2.36 -13.95 18.83
C ASP A 62 -3.31 -15.17 19.00
N GLN A 63 -3.22 -16.22 18.15
CA GLN A 63 -4.10 -17.41 18.23
C GLN A 63 -3.44 -18.69 18.79
N GLU A 64 -2.15 -18.70 19.10
CA GLU A 64 -1.52 -19.79 19.85
C GLU A 64 -1.03 -19.24 21.19
N ASP A 65 -1.80 -19.42 22.26
CA ASP A 65 -1.37 -19.53 23.67
C ASP A 65 -2.57 -19.23 24.59
N GLU A 66 -3.69 -19.95 24.42
CA GLU A 66 -4.58 -20.16 25.55
C GLU A 66 -3.97 -21.33 26.35
N PRO A 67 -3.46 -21.14 27.58
CA PRO A 67 -3.03 -22.27 28.37
C PRO A 67 -4.27 -23.11 28.70
N GLU A 68 -4.44 -24.22 27.99
CA GLU A 68 -5.33 -25.31 28.34
C GLU A 68 -4.92 -25.81 29.74
N ILE A 69 -5.52 -25.21 30.76
CA ILE A 69 -5.48 -25.67 32.14
C ILE A 69 -6.13 -27.04 32.17
N ASN A 70 -5.31 -28.07 31.99
CA ASN A 70 -5.70 -29.44 32.24
C ASN A 70 -6.03 -29.57 33.74
N GLU A 71 -7.30 -29.77 34.04
CA GLU A 71 -7.71 -30.26 35.34
C GLU A 71 -7.11 -31.66 35.54
N THR A 72 -5.92 -31.72 36.14
CA THR A 72 -5.29 -32.97 36.56
C THR A 72 -5.59 -33.20 38.04
N LYS A 73 -6.66 -33.95 38.28
CA LYS A 73 -6.92 -34.91 39.38
C LYS A 73 -6.83 -34.45 40.84
#